data_AF-A0A8S4QKX6-F1
#
_entry.id   AF-A0A8S4QKX6-F1
#
_cell.length_a   1.000
_cell.length_b   1.000
_cell.length_c   1.000
_cell.angle_alpha   90.00
_cell.angle_beta   90.00
_cell.angle_gamma   90.00
#
_symmetry.space_group_name_H-M   'P 1'
#
loop_
_entity.id
_entity.type
_entity.pdbx_description
1 polymer ?
#
loop_
_entity_poly.entity_id
_entity_poly.type
_entity_poly.pdbx_seq_one_letter_code
_entity_poly.pdbx_strand_id
1 'polypeptide(L)'
;GKNAGYRVRVGSTNANSGGAVHNVQRHITHPNYVNSGGNLRSDIGIVRLASSIVFGGNVRAGSIAGANFNIADNTNVWALGWGLLSVSL
;
A
#
# COMPACT_ATOMS: atom_id res chain seq x y z
N GLY A 1 -2.23 -11.56 19.91
CA GLY A 1 -1.16 -10.72 19.33
C GLY A 1 -1.71 -9.93 18.16
N LYS A 2 -1.21 -8.71 17.89
CA LYS A 2 -1.76 -7.69 16.97
C LYS A 2 -1.78 -8.05 15.46
N ASN A 3 -2.04 -9.31 15.09
CA ASN A 3 -1.97 -9.82 13.71
C ASN A 3 -3.28 -10.46 13.20
N ALA A 4 -4.38 -10.41 13.97
CA ALA A 4 -5.64 -11.02 13.54
C ALA A 4 -6.54 -9.99 12.81
N GLY A 5 -6.71 -10.13 11.49
CA GLY A 5 -7.82 -9.51 10.74
C GLY A 5 -7.48 -8.87 9.38
N TYR A 6 -6.23 -8.51 9.12
CA TYR A 6 -5.86 -7.78 7.90
C TYR A 6 -5.57 -8.70 6.72
N ARG A 7 -6.02 -8.28 5.53
CA ARG A 7 -5.89 -9.01 4.27
C ARG A 7 -5.46 -8.06 3.16
N VAL A 8 -4.61 -8.54 2.27
CA VAL A 8 -4.19 -7.82 1.07
C VAL A 8 -4.69 -8.58 -0.15
N ARG A 9 -5.30 -7.87 -1.11
CA ARG A 9 -5.74 -8.43 -2.39
C ARG A 9 -4.83 -7.95 -3.52
N VAL A 10 -4.45 -8.86 -4.41
CA VAL A 10 -3.67 -8.55 -5.63
C VAL A 10 -4.35 -9.13 -6.87
N GLY A 11 -4.11 -8.52 -8.04
CA GLY A 11 -4.55 -9.05 -9.33
C GLY A 11 -6.02 -8.81 -9.68
N SER A 12 -6.64 -7.77 -9.10
CA SER A 12 -8.03 -7.38 -9.40
C SER A 12 -8.17 -5.87 -9.51
N THR A 13 -9.06 -5.41 -10.39
CA THR A 13 -9.53 -4.02 -10.46
C THR A 13 -10.72 -3.76 -9.52
N ASN A 14 -11.31 -4.80 -8.92
CA ASN A 14 -12.39 -4.67 -7.96
C ASN A 14 -11.85 -4.72 -6.52
N ALA A 15 -12.24 -3.76 -5.68
CA ALA A 15 -11.76 -3.67 -4.29
C ALA A 15 -12.04 -4.96 -3.47
N ASN A 16 -13.21 -5.57 -3.68
CA ASN A 16 -13.75 -6.61 -2.79
C ASN A 16 -13.96 -7.98 -3.47
N SER A 17 -13.60 -8.15 -4.74
CA SER A 17 -13.82 -9.40 -5.48
C SER A 17 -12.69 -9.69 -6.49
N GLY A 18 -12.58 -10.95 -6.94
CA GLY A 18 -11.55 -11.40 -7.89
C GLY A 18 -10.12 -11.39 -7.35
N GLY A 19 -9.14 -11.86 -8.12
CA GLY A 19 -7.73 -11.89 -7.69
C GLY A 19 -7.45 -12.81 -6.49
N ALA A 20 -6.27 -12.68 -5.90
CA ALA A 20 -5.80 -13.49 -4.78
C ALA A 20 -5.77 -12.69 -3.47
N VAL A 21 -6.14 -13.32 -2.35
CA VAL A 21 -6.13 -12.70 -1.02
C VAL A 21 -5.08 -13.35 -0.15
N HIS A 22 -4.24 -12.53 0.47
CA HIS A 22 -3.18 -12.96 1.36
C HIS A 22 -3.44 -12.42 2.77
N ASN A 23 -3.30 -13.30 3.76
CA ASN A 23 -3.30 -12.89 5.16
C ASN A 23 -2.02 -12.11 5.46
N VAL A 24 -2.14 -11.10 6.32
CA VAL A 24 -0.99 -10.36 6.82
C VAL A 24 -0.35 -11.10 7.98
N GLN A 25 0.97 -11.29 7.92
CA GLN A 25 1.77 -11.88 9.00
C GLN A 25 2.27 -10.81 9.97
N ARG A 26 2.72 -9.66 9.45
CA ARG A 26 3.33 -8.60 10.26
C ARG A 26 3.16 -7.23 9.62
N HIS A 27 2.89 -6.24 10.45
CA HIS A 27 3.03 -4.82 10.11
C HIS A 27 4.34 -4.28 10.69
N ILE A 28 5.09 -3.54 9.89
CA ILE A 28 6.37 -2.94 10.27
C ILE A 28 6.26 -1.45 9.97
N THR A 29 5.89 -0.66 10.98
CA THR A 29 5.84 0.80 10.88
C THR A 29 7.26 1.37 10.84
N HIS A 30 7.48 2.46 10.09
CA HIS A 30 8.75 3.16 10.12
C HIS A 30 9.11 3.58 11.56
N PRO A 31 10.35 3.38 12.04
CA PRO A 31 10.72 3.64 13.43
C PRO A 31 10.56 5.11 13.84
N ASN A 32 10.68 6.04 12.90
CA ASN A 32 10.52 7.49 13.12
C ASN A 32 9.10 7.99 12.80
N TYR A 33 8.10 7.12 12.66
CA TYR A 33 6.72 7.54 12.42
C TYR A 33 6.22 8.45 13.54
N VAL A 34 5.69 9.61 13.18
CA VAL A 34 5.04 10.55 14.10
C VAL A 34 3.69 10.94 13.52
N ASN A 35 2.65 10.90 14.36
CA ASN A 35 1.33 11.43 14.07
C ASN A 35 0.79 12.08 15.34
N SER A 36 1.19 13.33 15.58
CA SER A 36 0.78 14.08 16.77
C SER A 36 0.84 15.58 16.48
N GLY A 37 -0.14 16.34 17.01
CA GLY A 37 -0.15 17.80 16.93
C GLY A 37 -0.14 18.37 15.51
N GLY A 38 -0.77 17.69 14.55
CA GLY A 38 -0.75 18.07 13.13
C GLY A 38 0.56 17.72 12.39
N ASN A 39 1.52 17.09 13.08
CA ASN A 39 2.77 16.66 12.49
C ASN A 39 2.68 15.19 12.05
N LEU A 40 2.75 14.96 10.74
CA LEU A 40 2.81 13.64 10.14
C LEU A 40 4.20 13.43 9.51
N ARG A 41 5.01 12.53 10.07
CA ARG A 41 6.38 12.25 9.58
C ARG A 41 6.58 10.76 9.39
N SER A 42 7.37 10.41 8.37
CA SER A 42 7.70 9.03 8.05
C SER A 42 6.47 8.13 7.97
N ASP A 43 5.40 8.63 7.32
CA ASP A 43 4.16 7.88 7.09
C ASP A 43 4.36 6.82 6.02
N ILE A 44 5.08 5.77 6.41
CA ILE A 44 5.41 4.62 5.58
C ILE A 44 5.58 3.39 6.47
N GLY A 45 5.27 2.22 5.92
CA GLY A 45 5.46 0.95 6.58
C GLY A 45 5.52 -0.19 5.59
N ILE A 46 5.94 -1.36 6.08
CA ILE A 46 6.00 -2.60 5.32
C ILE A 46 4.96 -3.57 5.87
N VAL A 47 4.19 -4.17 4.97
CA VAL A 47 3.30 -5.28 5.28
C VAL A 47 3.94 -6.57 4.79
N ARG A 48 4.26 -7.47 5.71
CA ARG A 48 4.75 -8.81 5.38
C ARG A 48 3.57 -9.77 5.31
N LEU A 49 3.38 -10.39 4.15
CA LEU A 49 2.34 -11.38 3.92
C LEU A 49 2.71 -12.74 4.52
N ALA A 50 1.70 -13.52 4.90
CA ALA A 50 1.86 -14.88 5.41
C ALA A 50 2.17 -15.91 4.31
N SER A 51 1.93 -15.55 3.05
CA SER A 51 2.25 -16.37 1.88
C SER A 51 2.82 -15.50 0.76
N SER A 52 3.67 -16.09 -0.07
CA SER A 52 4.24 -15.43 -1.25
C SER A 52 3.17 -15.10 -2.28
N ILE A 53 3.33 -13.98 -2.98
CA ILE A 53 2.52 -13.64 -4.15
C ILE A 53 3.03 -14.43 -5.36
N VAL A 54 2.12 -15.04 -6.11
CA VAL A 54 2.41 -15.62 -7.42
C VAL A 54 2.29 -14.52 -8.48
N PHE A 55 3.36 -14.27 -9.22
CA PHE A 55 3.36 -13.28 -10.31
C PHE A 55 2.83 -13.88 -11.62
N GLY A 56 2.32 -13.01 -12.49
CA GLY A 56 1.73 -13.38 -13.78
C GLY A 56 0.41 -12.65 -14.04
N GLY A 57 0.03 -12.55 -15.32
CA GLY A 57 -1.18 -11.85 -15.76
C GLY A 57 -1.25 -10.42 -15.21
N ASN A 58 -2.18 -10.18 -14.28
CA ASN A 58 -2.45 -8.87 -13.69
C ASN A 58 -1.62 -8.57 -12.42
N VAL A 59 -0.62 -9.41 -12.08
CA VAL A 59 0.20 -9.26 -10.86
C VAL A 59 1.68 -9.17 -11.20
N ARG A 60 2.34 -8.09 -10.77
CA ARG A 60 3.78 -7.85 -10.93
C ARG A 60 4.33 -7.02 -9.78
N ALA A 61 5.63 -7.15 -9.50
CA ALA A 61 6.32 -6.29 -8.56
C ALA A 61 6.51 -4.86 -9.12
N GLY A 62 6.40 -3.85 -8.25
CA GLY A 62 6.79 -2.48 -8.55
C GLY A 62 8.26 -2.23 -8.22
N SER A 63 8.92 -1.35 -8.98
CA SER A 63 10.26 -0.87 -8.66
C SER A 63 10.21 0.17 -7.54
N ILE A 64 11.10 0.05 -6.56
CA ILE A 64 11.31 1.07 -5.53
C ILE A 64 12.39 2.01 -6.04
N ALA A 65 12.11 3.31 -5.99
CA ALA A 65 13.07 4.33 -6.38
C ALA A 65 14.29 4.32 -5.44
N GLY A 66 15.48 4.62 -5.99
CA GLY A 66 16.70 4.72 -5.19
C GLY A 66 16.65 5.88 -4.19
N ALA A 67 17.51 5.83 -3.16
CA ALA A 67 17.51 6.82 -2.07
C ALA A 67 17.66 8.29 -2.51
N ASN A 68 18.28 8.52 -3.67
CA ASN A 68 18.52 9.85 -4.24
C ASN A 68 17.65 10.14 -5.48
N PHE A 69 16.57 9.38 -5.67
CA PHE A 69 15.65 9.63 -6.76
C PHE A 69 14.83 10.90 -6.47
N ASN A 70 14.93 11.86 -7.38
CA ASN A 70 14.23 13.14 -7.27
C ASN A 70 13.14 13.20 -8.34
N ILE A 71 11.92 13.54 -7.93
CA ILE A 71 10.82 13.85 -8.85
C ILE A 71 10.79 15.37 -8.98
N ALA A 72 10.99 15.88 -10.19
CA ALA A 72 10.98 17.33 -10.42
C ALA A 72 9.58 17.92 -10.23
N ASP A 73 9.53 19.20 -9.88
CA ASP A 73 8.28 19.94 -9.82
C ASP A 73 7.53 19.84 -11.16
N ASN A 74 6.20 19.75 -11.08
CA ASN A 74 5.31 19.58 -12.23
C ASN A 74 5.48 18.27 -13.01
N THR A 75 6.20 17.27 -12.46
CA THR A 75 6.21 15.92 -13.05
C THR A 75 4.79 15.36 -13.04
N ASN A 76 4.32 14.90 -14.21
CA ASN A 76 3.04 14.23 -14.30
C ASN A 76 3.10 12.86 -13.60
N VAL A 77 2.19 12.63 -12.66
CA VAL A 77 2.09 11.38 -11.89
C VAL A 77 0.67 10.82 -11.94
N TRP A 78 0.53 9.52 -11.67
CA TRP A 78 -0.77 8.87 -11.52
C TRP A 78 -0.95 8.35 -10.11
N ALA A 79 -2.11 8.60 -9.53
CA ALA A 79 -2.57 7.97 -8.30
C ALA A 79 -3.82 7.14 -8.60
N LEU A 80 -3.86 5.90 -8.11
CA LEU A 80 -4.94 4.95 -8.36
C LEU A 80 -5.42 4.38 -7.02
N GLY A 81 -6.73 4.17 -6.88
CA GLY A 81 -7.31 3.57 -5.69
C GLY A 81 -8.83 3.48 -5.76
N TRP A 82 -9.43 2.84 -4.76
CA TRP A 82 -10.88 2.68 -4.62
C TRP A 82 -11.48 3.65 -3.59
N GLY A 83 -10.85 4.82 -3.43
CA GLY A 83 -11.31 5.84 -2.50
C GLY A 83 -12.66 6.42 -2.88
N LEU A 84 -13.30 7.10 -1.94
CA LEU A 84 -14.56 7.79 -2.16
C LEU A 84 -14.37 8.92 -3.18
N LEU A 85 -15.25 8.99 -4.18
CA LEU A 85 -15.21 10.02 -5.21
C LEU A 85 -16.08 11.24 -4.89
N SER A 86 -17.13 11.06 -4.08
CA SER A 86 -18.01 12.13 -3.60
C SER A 86 -18.76 11.67 -2.36
N VAL A 87 -19.03 12.59 -1.43
CA VAL A 87 -20.04 12.43 -0.37
C VAL A 87 -21.26 13.24 -0.81
N SER A 88 -22.47 12.71 -0.68
CA SER A 88 -23.68 13.55 -0.76
C SER A 88 -23.97 14.09 0.63
N LEU A 89 -24.20 15.40 0.74
CA LEU A 89 -24.67 16.05 1.98
C LEU A 89 -26.17 15.80 2.19
#